data_AF-A0A9E5PFY4-F1
#
_entry.id   AF-A0A9E5PFY4-F1
#
_cell.length_a   1.000
_cell.length_b   1.000
_cell.length_c   1.000
_cell.angle_alpha   90.00
_cell.angle_beta   90.00
_cell.angle_gamma   90.00
#
_symmetry.space_group_name_H-M   'P 1'
#
loop_
_entity.id
_entity.type
_entity.pdbx_description
1 polymer ?
#
loop_
_entity_poly.entity_id
_entity_poly.type
_entity_poly.pdbx_seq_one_letter_code
_entity_poly.pdbx_strand_id
1 'polypeptide(L)'
;MPASILREIDENVRFPAEGRFLRPPMRPAEPPIIVAGHSFVALGNVNISNYDDYAWADIELVAEFERVAQGKARIGSLETTHGVIRESSNAPFLYVSGIANQVGDFDCDVGPRVYSQNFVAAHNAGVATAWLLPRLPEILGA
;
A
#
# COMPACT_ATOMS: atom_id res chain seq x y z
N MET A 1 -4.59 21.22 6.32
CA MET A 1 -4.52 20.79 4.91
C MET A 1 -5.90 20.92 4.31
N PRO A 2 -6.06 21.35 3.05
CA PRO A 2 -7.37 21.37 2.39
C PRO A 2 -7.98 19.97 2.45
N ALA A 3 -9.31 19.87 2.43
CA ALA A 3 -10.00 18.59 2.42
C ALA A 3 -9.47 17.75 1.26
N SER A 4 -8.66 16.73 1.56
CA SER A 4 -8.05 15.86 0.56
C SER A 4 -9.16 15.21 -0.25
N ILE A 5 -9.08 15.33 -1.58
CA ILE A 5 -10.00 14.69 -2.53
C ILE A 5 -10.00 13.15 -2.37
N LEU A 6 -8.99 12.58 -1.70
CA LEU A 6 -8.88 11.14 -1.42
C LEU A 6 -9.76 10.68 -0.23
N ARG A 7 -10.68 11.53 0.26
CA ARG A 7 -11.64 11.13 1.31
C ARG A 7 -12.67 10.12 0.82
N GLU A 8 -13.09 10.24 -0.44
CA GLU A 8 -14.08 9.35 -1.06
C GLU A 8 -13.71 9.11 -2.52
N ILE A 9 -13.96 7.88 -3.00
CA ILE A 9 -13.74 7.48 -4.38
C ILE A 9 -15.10 7.40 -5.07
N ASP A 10 -15.27 8.10 -6.19
CA ASP A 10 -16.48 7.99 -7.02
C ASP A 10 -16.72 6.52 -7.44
N GLU A 11 -17.87 5.99 -7.03
CA GLU A 11 -18.32 4.63 -7.29
C GLU A 11 -18.38 4.27 -8.79
N ASN A 12 -18.76 5.23 -9.64
CA ASN A 12 -18.83 5.03 -11.10
C ASN A 12 -17.48 4.72 -11.71
N VAL A 13 -16.40 4.96 -10.95
CA VAL A 13 -15.04 4.73 -11.43
C VAL A 13 -14.30 3.73 -10.55
N ARG A 14 -14.65 3.63 -9.28
CA ARG A 14 -14.19 2.56 -8.37
C ARG A 14 -14.61 1.19 -8.88
N PHE A 15 -15.91 0.97 -9.11
CA PHE A 15 -16.43 -0.37 -9.46
C PHE A 15 -15.89 -0.92 -10.79
N PRO A 16 -15.76 -0.12 -11.86
CA PRO A 16 -15.13 -0.61 -13.10
C PRO A 16 -13.65 -0.96 -12.94
N ALA A 17 -12.93 -0.30 -12.04
CA ALA A 17 -11.53 -0.61 -11.74
C ALA A 17 -11.43 -1.91 -10.90
N GLU A 18 -12.22 -2.02 -9.84
CA GLU A 18 -12.32 -3.22 -8.99
C GLU A 18 -12.70 -4.47 -9.82
N GLY A 19 -13.59 -4.32 -10.80
CA GLY A 19 -14.00 -5.39 -11.71
C GLY A 19 -12.87 -5.92 -12.61
N ARG A 20 -11.72 -5.25 -12.68
CA ARG A 20 -10.52 -5.68 -13.44
C ARG A 20 -9.44 -6.28 -12.55
N PHE A 21 -9.66 -6.33 -11.22
CA PHE A 21 -8.70 -6.91 -10.31
C PHE A 21 -8.63 -8.44 -10.45
N LEU A 22 -7.41 -8.95 -10.47
CA LEU A 22 -7.14 -10.37 -10.31
C LEU A 22 -7.19 -10.74 -8.83
N ARG A 23 -7.61 -11.97 -8.54
CA ARG A 23 -7.62 -12.49 -7.17
C ARG A 23 -6.30 -13.21 -6.89
N PRO A 24 -5.57 -12.83 -5.83
CA PRO A 24 -4.36 -13.56 -5.46
C PRO A 24 -4.73 -14.95 -4.94
N PRO A 25 -3.87 -15.96 -5.15
CA PRO A 25 -4.13 -17.33 -4.72
C PRO A 25 -4.10 -17.51 -3.20
N MET A 26 -3.41 -16.62 -2.47
CA MET A 26 -3.33 -16.68 -1.02
C MET A 26 -4.10 -15.51 -0.42
N ARG A 27 -4.98 -15.81 0.53
CA ARG A 27 -5.66 -14.84 1.40
C ARG A 27 -6.19 -13.59 0.65
N PRO A 28 -6.94 -13.76 -0.46
CA PRO A 28 -7.47 -12.62 -1.19
C PRO A 28 -8.48 -11.82 -0.36
N ALA A 29 -8.57 -10.52 -0.64
CA ALA A 29 -9.71 -9.74 -0.21
C ALA A 29 -10.97 -10.21 -0.95
N GLU A 30 -12.07 -10.36 -0.24
CA GLU A 30 -13.35 -10.82 -0.78
C GLU A 30 -14.47 -9.82 -0.42
N PRO A 31 -14.90 -8.95 -1.36
CA PRO A 31 -14.38 -8.77 -2.72
C PRO A 31 -13.05 -7.98 -2.77
N PRO A 32 -12.30 -8.02 -3.89
CA PRO A 32 -11.21 -7.07 -4.14
C PRO A 32 -11.76 -5.65 -4.20
N ILE A 33 -11.22 -4.75 -3.38
CA ILE A 33 -11.69 -3.36 -3.26
C ILE A 33 -10.55 -2.36 -3.33
N ILE A 34 -10.87 -1.16 -3.80
CA ILE A 34 -10.04 0.03 -3.69
C ILE A 34 -10.51 0.79 -2.45
N VAL A 35 -9.57 1.05 -1.54
CA VAL A 35 -9.77 1.92 -0.39
C VAL A 35 -8.91 3.18 -0.55
N ALA A 36 -9.48 4.33 -0.22
CA ALA A 36 -8.73 5.57 -0.06
C ALA A 36 -9.17 6.26 1.23
N GLY A 37 -8.23 6.93 1.88
CA GLY A 37 -8.51 7.66 3.10
C GLY A 37 -7.23 8.24 3.68
N HIS A 38 -7.35 9.40 4.32
CA HIS A 38 -6.22 10.08 4.95
C HIS A 38 -5.72 9.39 6.24
N SER A 39 -6.49 8.45 6.78
CA SER A 39 -6.13 7.70 7.99
C SER A 39 -5.25 6.50 7.69
N PHE A 40 -5.02 6.15 6.42
CA PHE A 40 -4.13 5.06 6.04
C PHE A 40 -2.68 5.56 6.00
N VAL A 41 -1.83 4.95 6.81
CA VAL A 41 -0.41 5.29 6.96
C VAL A 41 0.43 4.17 6.38
N ALA A 42 1.38 4.53 5.51
CA ALA A 42 2.42 3.63 5.07
C ALA A 42 3.55 3.64 6.09
N LEU A 43 3.89 2.47 6.63
CA LEU A 43 5.03 2.26 7.51
C LEU A 43 6.23 1.82 6.68
N GLY A 44 7.44 2.23 7.08
CA GLY A 44 8.66 1.77 6.43
C GLY A 44 9.82 1.56 7.38
N ASN A 45 10.42 0.37 7.29
CA ASN A 45 11.64 0.01 7.99
C ASN A 45 12.83 0.41 7.13
N VAL A 46 13.63 1.36 7.61
CA VAL A 46 14.84 1.83 6.94
C VAL A 46 16.08 1.35 7.68
N ASN A 47 17.23 1.33 7.00
CA ASN A 47 18.53 0.93 7.57
C ASN A 47 18.63 -0.52 8.06
N ILE A 48 17.85 -1.43 7.48
CA ILE A 48 17.99 -2.87 7.71
C ILE A 48 19.12 -3.42 6.82
N SER A 49 20.22 -3.86 7.44
CA SER A 49 21.39 -4.39 6.73
C SER A 49 21.42 -5.90 6.60
N ASN A 50 20.65 -6.62 7.43
CA ASN A 50 20.49 -8.06 7.38
C ASN A 50 19.02 -8.40 7.12
N TYR A 51 18.76 -9.29 6.16
CA TYR A 51 17.40 -9.66 5.78
C TYR A 51 16.64 -10.34 6.93
N ASP A 52 17.34 -11.13 7.75
CA ASP A 52 16.72 -11.81 8.90
C ASP A 52 16.15 -10.82 9.94
N ASP A 53 16.60 -9.56 9.92
CA ASP A 53 16.15 -8.56 10.88
C ASP A 53 14.74 -8.04 10.60
N TYR A 54 14.21 -8.20 9.37
CA TYR A 54 12.84 -7.80 9.05
C TYR A 54 11.81 -8.50 9.92
N ALA A 55 12.07 -9.75 10.33
CA ALA A 55 11.15 -10.54 11.14
C ALA A 55 10.82 -9.88 12.50
N TRP A 56 11.79 -9.21 13.13
CA TRP A 56 11.57 -8.51 14.40
C TRP A 56 11.36 -7.01 14.22
N ALA A 57 12.02 -6.38 13.24
CA ALA A 57 11.89 -4.95 12.97
C ALA A 57 10.46 -4.58 12.52
N ASP A 58 9.80 -5.43 11.73
CA ASP A 58 8.41 -5.19 11.32
C ASP A 58 7.47 -5.22 12.53
N ILE A 59 7.70 -6.14 13.47
CA ILE A 59 6.91 -6.27 14.71
C ILE A 59 7.08 -5.02 15.58
N GLU A 60 8.32 -4.59 15.80
CA GLU A 60 8.60 -3.39 16.61
C GLU A 60 8.02 -2.13 15.97
N LEU A 61 8.12 -1.98 14.65
CA LEU A 61 7.56 -0.84 13.93
C LEU A 61 6.03 -0.78 14.04
N VAL A 62 5.36 -1.93 13.90
CA VAL A 62 3.90 -2.01 14.07
C VAL A 62 3.50 -1.67 15.51
N ALA A 63 4.20 -2.22 16.51
CA ALA A 63 3.92 -1.95 17.91
C ALA A 63 4.13 -0.46 18.26
N GLU A 64 5.19 0.16 17.76
CA GLU A 64 5.47 1.58 17.96
C GLU A 64 4.43 2.46 17.26
N PHE A 65 4.01 2.10 16.03
CA PHE A 65 2.92 2.78 15.36
C PHE A 65 1.63 2.72 16.18
N GLU A 66 1.24 1.55 16.67
CA GLU A 66 0.02 1.40 17.48
C GLU A 66 0.07 2.27 18.74
N ARG A 67 1.23 2.30 19.42
CA ARG A 67 1.48 3.12 20.60
C ARG A 67 1.35 4.62 20.30
N VAL A 68 1.91 5.10 19.19
CA VAL A 68 1.92 6.52 18.80
C VAL A 68 0.57 6.94 18.21
N ALA A 69 -0.01 6.13 17.34
CA ALA A 69 -1.25 6.44 16.63
C ALA A 69 -2.46 6.43 17.57
N GLN A 70 -2.45 5.60 18.62
CA GLN A 70 -3.56 5.49 19.59
C GLN A 70 -4.92 5.29 18.91
N GLY A 71 -4.96 4.49 17.83
CA GLY A 71 -6.16 4.21 17.04
C GLY A 71 -6.64 5.34 16.12
N LYS A 72 -5.93 6.47 16.04
CA LYS A 72 -6.29 7.62 15.18
C LYS A 72 -5.89 7.43 13.70
N ALA A 73 -5.06 6.43 13.42
CA ALA A 73 -4.62 6.05 12.10
C ALA A 73 -4.62 4.52 11.96
N ARG A 74 -4.64 4.05 10.73
CA ARG A 74 -4.61 2.63 10.37
C ARG A 74 -3.40 2.37 9.49
N ILE A 75 -2.78 1.22 9.65
CA ILE A 75 -1.71 0.78 8.75
C ILE A 75 -2.34 0.46 7.39
N GLY A 76 -1.87 1.14 6.35
CA GLY A 76 -2.27 0.89 4.96
C GLY A 76 -1.29 -0.01 4.22
N SER A 77 0.00 0.08 4.55
CA SER A 77 1.07 -0.71 3.97
C SER A 77 2.29 -0.74 4.89
N LEU A 78 3.16 -1.74 4.71
CA LEU A 78 4.48 -1.80 5.29
C LEU A 78 5.48 -2.15 4.18
N GLU A 79 6.46 -1.29 3.93
CA GLU A 79 7.50 -1.52 2.92
C GLU A 79 8.75 -0.62 3.13
N THR A 80 9.90 -1.02 2.60
CA THR A 80 11.18 -0.29 2.82
C THR A 80 11.46 0.80 1.78
N THR A 81 10.97 0.63 0.55
CA THR A 81 11.38 1.46 -0.60
C THR A 81 10.84 2.89 -0.50
N HIS A 82 9.56 3.10 -0.18
CA HIS A 82 9.02 4.44 0.01
C HIS A 82 9.61 5.08 1.27
N GLY A 83 9.90 4.29 2.31
CA GLY A 83 10.65 4.76 3.49
C GLY A 83 11.98 5.40 3.10
N VAL A 84 12.79 4.71 2.28
CA VAL A 84 14.09 5.23 1.79
C VAL A 84 13.91 6.43 0.87
N ILE A 85 12.94 6.41 -0.05
CA ILE A 85 12.67 7.56 -0.95
C ILE A 85 12.24 8.78 -0.13
N ARG A 86 11.37 8.58 0.86
CA ARG A 86 10.89 9.64 1.74
C ARG A 86 12.03 10.25 2.55
N GLU A 87 12.94 9.43 3.04
CA GLU A 87 14.09 9.89 3.83
C GLU A 87 15.13 10.63 2.96
N SER A 88 15.28 10.19 1.70
CA SER A 88 16.26 10.77 0.77
C SER A 88 15.76 11.99 -0.02
N SER A 89 14.46 12.33 0.05
CA SER A 89 13.87 13.40 -0.76
C SER A 89 12.79 14.20 -0.04
N ASN A 90 12.91 15.53 -0.14
CA ASN A 90 11.87 16.46 0.29
C ASN A 90 10.87 16.83 -0.82
N ALA A 91 11.04 16.30 -2.04
CA ALA A 91 10.12 16.59 -3.14
C ALA A 91 8.74 15.97 -2.86
N PRO A 92 7.64 16.60 -3.31
CA PRO A 92 6.35 15.92 -3.40
C PRO A 92 6.49 14.71 -4.32
N PHE A 93 6.05 13.54 -3.87
CA PHE A 93 6.02 12.33 -4.69
C PHE A 93 4.72 11.59 -4.48
N LEU A 94 4.29 10.89 -5.53
CA LEU A 94 3.27 9.86 -5.48
C LEU A 94 3.96 8.54 -5.76
N TYR A 95 3.77 7.59 -4.85
CA TYR A 95 4.23 6.22 -5.07
C TYR A 95 3.04 5.29 -5.18
N VAL A 96 3.04 4.42 -6.20
CA VAL A 96 2.06 3.33 -6.32
C VAL A 96 2.82 2.01 -6.33
N SER A 97 2.52 1.14 -5.37
CA SER A 97 3.19 -0.13 -5.18
C SER A 97 2.19 -1.28 -5.19
N GLY A 98 2.57 -2.40 -5.81
CA GLY A 98 1.87 -3.66 -5.69
C GLY A 98 2.42 -4.46 -4.53
N ILE A 99 1.77 -4.41 -3.37
CA ILE A 99 2.15 -5.17 -2.18
C ILE A 99 1.38 -6.49 -2.19
N ALA A 100 2.11 -7.59 -2.23
CA ALA A 100 1.57 -8.93 -2.43
C ALA A 100 1.34 -9.71 -1.13
N ASN A 101 1.67 -9.10 0.02
CA ASN A 101 1.67 -9.73 1.32
C ASN A 101 0.85 -8.94 2.34
N GLN A 102 0.38 -9.65 3.37
CA GLN A 102 -0.13 -9.00 4.58
C GLN A 102 1.03 -8.37 5.35
N VAL A 103 0.71 -7.35 6.15
CA VAL A 103 1.67 -6.70 7.04
C VAL A 103 2.29 -7.76 7.96
N GLY A 104 3.63 -7.88 7.93
CA GLY A 104 4.38 -8.85 8.71
C GLY A 104 4.48 -10.27 8.13
N ASP A 105 3.86 -10.55 6.98
CA ASP A 105 3.80 -11.91 6.39
C ASP A 105 4.54 -12.04 5.05
N PHE A 106 5.55 -11.21 4.80
CA PHE A 106 6.26 -11.19 3.51
C PHE A 106 6.72 -12.59 3.09
N ASP A 107 7.54 -13.27 3.90
CA ASP A 107 8.07 -14.59 3.56
C ASP A 107 6.99 -15.63 3.24
N CYS A 108 5.92 -15.63 4.04
CA CYS A 108 4.79 -16.54 3.88
C CYS A 108 3.97 -16.28 2.61
N ASP A 109 3.89 -15.03 2.16
CA ASP A 109 3.04 -14.63 1.03
C ASP A 109 3.81 -14.55 -0.30
N VAL A 110 5.08 -14.15 -0.31
CA VAL A 110 5.86 -13.97 -1.54
C VAL A 110 6.98 -14.97 -1.77
N GLY A 111 7.23 -15.89 -0.83
CA GLY A 111 8.18 -17.00 -1.05
C GLY A 111 7.89 -17.79 -2.35
N PRO A 112 8.91 -18.35 -3.02
CA PRO A 112 8.77 -18.99 -4.33
C PRO A 112 7.66 -20.05 -4.37
N ARG A 113 6.72 -19.92 -5.32
CA ARG A 113 5.61 -20.87 -5.49
C ARG A 113 5.05 -20.89 -6.90
N VAL A 114 4.36 -21.97 -7.24
CA VAL A 114 3.58 -22.08 -8.47
C VAL A 114 2.41 -21.10 -8.35
N TYR A 115 2.37 -20.10 -9.25
CA TYR A 115 1.50 -18.90 -9.22
C TYR A 115 1.94 -17.81 -8.22
N SER A 116 2.61 -16.78 -8.73
CA SER A 116 3.14 -15.70 -7.89
C SER A 116 2.05 -14.70 -7.50
N GLN A 117 1.99 -14.38 -6.21
CA GLN A 117 1.18 -13.24 -5.72
C GLN A 117 1.66 -11.92 -6.33
N ASN A 118 2.96 -11.81 -6.60
CA ASN A 118 3.58 -10.64 -7.24
C ASN A 118 2.98 -10.30 -8.60
N PHE A 119 2.60 -11.30 -9.41
CA PHE A 119 1.94 -11.03 -10.70
C PHE A 119 0.59 -10.34 -10.48
N VAL A 120 -0.23 -10.89 -9.57
CA VAL A 120 -1.54 -10.34 -9.24
C VAL A 120 -1.42 -8.94 -8.62
N ALA A 121 -0.49 -8.77 -7.68
CA ALA A 121 -0.25 -7.48 -7.03
C ALA A 121 0.21 -6.41 -8.02
N ALA A 122 1.14 -6.73 -8.93
CA ALA A 122 1.61 -5.82 -9.96
C ALA A 122 0.51 -5.45 -10.96
N HIS A 123 -0.29 -6.43 -11.41
CA HIS A 123 -1.43 -6.18 -12.29
C HIS A 123 -2.46 -5.25 -11.62
N ASN A 124 -2.86 -5.55 -10.39
CA ASN A 124 -3.85 -4.77 -9.65
C ASN A 124 -3.33 -3.34 -9.38
N ALA A 125 -2.04 -3.18 -9.05
CA ALA A 125 -1.42 -1.86 -8.93
C ALA A 125 -1.44 -1.08 -10.24
N GLY A 126 -1.21 -1.75 -11.38
CA GLY A 126 -1.35 -1.14 -12.71
C GLY A 126 -2.77 -0.66 -12.99
N VAL A 127 -3.79 -1.47 -12.68
CA VAL A 127 -5.21 -1.08 -12.80
C VAL A 127 -5.54 0.13 -11.91
N ALA A 128 -5.13 0.10 -10.65
CA ALA A 128 -5.30 1.23 -9.72
C ALA A 128 -4.59 2.50 -10.19
N THR A 129 -3.37 2.36 -10.75
CA THR A 129 -2.61 3.49 -11.32
C THR A 129 -3.31 4.07 -12.54
N ALA A 130 -3.77 3.23 -13.47
CA ALA A 130 -4.51 3.68 -14.65
C ALA A 130 -5.82 4.40 -14.27
N TRP A 131 -6.43 4.01 -13.16
CA TRP A 131 -7.58 4.70 -12.58
C TRP A 131 -7.22 6.05 -11.93
N LEU A 132 -6.08 6.11 -11.24
CA LEU A 132 -5.63 7.28 -10.47
C LEU A 132 -5.09 8.40 -11.36
N LEU A 133 -4.31 8.04 -12.40
CA LEU A 133 -3.58 9.00 -13.24
C LEU A 133 -4.46 10.13 -13.81
N PRO A 134 -5.65 9.87 -14.39
CA PRO A 134 -6.50 10.94 -14.94
C PRO A 134 -7.00 11.94 -13.89
N ARG A 135 -6.99 11.57 -12.60
CA ARG A 135 -7.49 12.38 -11.49
C ARG A 135 -6.43 13.18 -10.77
N LEU A 136 -5.15 12.93 -11.08
CA LEU A 136 -4.07 13.60 -10.37
C LEU A 136 -4.15 15.12 -10.39
N PRO A 137 -4.55 15.79 -11.49
CA PRO A 137 -4.75 17.24 -11.48
C PRO A 137 -5.77 17.66 -10.41
N GLU A 138 -6.93 17.01 -10.36
CA GLU A 138 -7.98 17.27 -9.37
C GLU A 138 -7.50 17.01 -7.93
N ILE A 139 -6.77 15.90 -7.71
CA ILE A 139 -6.19 15.53 -6.42
C ILE A 139 -5.16 16.56 -5.94
N LEU A 140 -4.35 17.09 -6.87
CA LEU A 140 -3.26 18.02 -6.58
C LEU A 140 -3.73 19.49 -6.56
N GLY A 141 -4.98 19.76 -6.92
CA GLY A 141 -5.53 21.12 -7.03
C GLY A 141 -4.94 21.91 -8.19
N ALA A 142 -4.59 21.24 -9.29
CA ALA A 142 -3.98 21.78 -10.51
C ALA A 142 -4.95 21.80 -11.69
#